data_AF-A0A7V9E2S4-F1
#
_entry.id   AF-A0A7V9E2S4-F1
#
_cell.length_a   1.000
_cell.length_b   1.000
_cell.length_c   1.000
_cell.angle_alpha   90.00
_cell.angle_beta   90.00
_cell.angle_gamma   90.00
#
_symmetry.space_group_name_H-M   'P 1'
#
loop_
_entity.id
_entity.type
_entity.pdbx_description
1 polymer ?
#
loop_
_entity_poly.entity_id
_entity_poly.type
_entity_poly.pdbx_seq_one_letter_code
_entity_poly.pdbx_strand_id
1 'polypeptide(L)'
;MPDGQIAVREIVVHPGAAVVVALDEHECVVLIRQYRHPVRGYLWELPAGLLDVEGEPALDSAARELAEEAGLTAARWDTLLDLRSSPGFSDEAVRVYLARDLTDIDAADRFVGEHEESDLTIERVDLDEAVRWVLAGRIENAAAAAGVLAALAARVSGFSGLRAADAPWPAKPGHAS
;
A
#
# COMPACT_ATOMS: atom_id res chain seq x y z
N MET A 1 -17.09 25.44 -11.36
CA MET A 1 -15.90 25.08 -12.16
C MET A 1 -14.98 26.30 -12.27
N PRO A 2 -13.67 26.17 -12.57
CA PRO A 2 -12.73 27.30 -12.63
C PRO A 2 -13.12 28.42 -13.62
N ASP A 3 -13.99 28.10 -14.57
CA ASP A 3 -14.60 28.98 -15.57
C ASP A 3 -15.93 29.64 -15.11
N GLY A 4 -16.32 29.46 -13.85
CA GLY A 4 -17.56 30.00 -13.29
C GLY A 4 -18.82 29.19 -13.63
N GLN A 5 -18.70 28.09 -14.37
CA GLN A 5 -19.85 27.25 -14.71
C GLN A 5 -20.26 26.35 -13.53
N ILE A 6 -21.57 26.07 -13.45
CA ILE A 6 -22.14 25.09 -12.52
C ILE A 6 -22.07 23.71 -13.18
N ALA A 7 -21.46 22.76 -12.50
CA ALA A 7 -21.42 21.37 -12.91
C ALA A 7 -21.76 20.47 -11.72
N VAL A 8 -22.52 19.41 -11.97
CA VAL A 8 -22.74 18.35 -10.97
C VAL A 8 -21.51 17.45 -10.93
N ARG A 9 -21.12 17.06 -9.72
CA ARG A 9 -20.03 16.12 -9.45
C ARG A 9 -20.50 15.14 -8.41
N GLU A 10 -20.30 13.87 -8.69
CA GLU A 10 -20.41 12.79 -7.71
C GLU A 10 -19.00 12.51 -7.20
N ILE A 11 -18.86 12.39 -5.89
CA ILE A 11 -17.58 12.18 -5.23
C ILE A 11 -17.74 10.97 -4.31
N VAL A 12 -16.88 9.98 -4.48
CA VAL A 12 -16.67 8.90 -3.52
C VAL A 12 -15.77 9.45 -2.43
N VAL A 13 -16.31 9.53 -1.22
CA VAL A 13 -15.59 9.93 -0.01
C VAL A 13 -14.89 8.69 0.55
N HIS A 14 -13.57 8.74 0.70
CA HIS A 14 -12.75 7.60 1.08
C HIS A 14 -11.77 7.97 2.20
N PRO A 15 -11.64 7.16 3.27
CA PRO A 15 -10.78 7.49 4.42
C PRO A 15 -9.29 7.62 4.06
N GLY A 16 -8.92 7.08 2.90
CA GLY A 16 -7.54 6.95 2.44
C GLY A 16 -6.96 5.60 2.86
N ALA A 17 -5.74 5.33 2.42
CA ALA A 17 -5.09 4.06 2.69
C ALA A 17 -3.58 4.22 2.95
N ALA A 18 -3.05 3.34 3.80
CA ALA A 18 -1.64 3.10 3.95
C ALA A 18 -1.28 1.77 3.27
N VAL A 19 -0.22 1.78 2.47
CA VAL A 19 0.25 0.63 1.69
C VAL A 19 1.72 0.39 2.00
N VAL A 20 2.17 -0.86 2.02
CA VAL A 20 3.52 -1.23 2.43
C VAL A 20 4.25 -2.00 1.34
N VAL A 21 5.34 -1.43 0.84
CA VAL A 21 6.40 -2.20 0.18
C VAL A 21 7.29 -2.78 1.27
N ALA A 22 7.04 -4.02 1.67
CA ALA A 22 7.95 -4.76 2.54
C ALA A 22 9.04 -5.42 1.69
N LEU A 23 10.28 -4.97 1.86
CA LEU A 23 11.44 -5.43 1.10
C LEU A 23 12.42 -6.12 2.04
N ASP A 24 12.66 -7.41 1.83
CA ASP A 24 13.58 -8.20 2.64
C ASP A 24 15.06 -8.02 2.22
N GLU A 25 15.96 -8.63 2.99
CA GLU A 25 17.41 -8.58 2.76
C GLU A 25 17.86 -9.28 1.46
N HIS A 26 16.97 -10.04 0.81
CA HIS A 26 17.19 -10.70 -0.47
C HIS A 26 16.59 -9.90 -1.64
N GLU A 27 16.17 -8.66 -1.40
CA GLU A 27 15.48 -7.80 -2.35
C GLU A 27 14.16 -8.40 -2.89
N CYS A 28 13.51 -9.27 -2.10
CA CYS A 28 12.18 -9.75 -2.41
C CYS A 28 11.12 -8.81 -1.82
N VAL A 29 10.18 -8.38 -2.64
CA VAL A 29 8.98 -7.67 -2.20
C VAL A 29 7.90 -8.66 -1.79
N VAL A 30 7.23 -8.37 -0.67
CA VAL A 30 6.07 -9.14 -0.21
C VAL A 30 4.83 -8.67 -0.96
N LEU A 31 4.18 -9.60 -1.65
CA LEU A 31 2.91 -9.40 -2.33
C LEU A 31 1.85 -10.30 -1.71
N ILE A 32 0.63 -9.79 -1.67
CA ILE A 32 -0.55 -10.53 -1.28
C ILE A 32 -1.42 -10.78 -2.51
N ARG A 33 -2.17 -11.88 -2.51
CA ARG A 33 -3.15 -12.18 -3.55
C ARG A 33 -4.54 -12.21 -2.94
N GLN A 34 -5.37 -11.27 -3.37
CA GLN A 34 -6.70 -11.07 -2.80
C GLN A 34 -7.75 -11.04 -3.90
N TYR A 35 -8.92 -11.62 -3.61
CA TYR A 35 -10.08 -11.49 -4.49
C TYR A 35 -10.68 -10.10 -4.34
N ARG A 36 -10.83 -9.37 -5.44
CA ARG A 36 -11.50 -8.07 -5.47
C ARG A 36 -12.82 -8.20 -6.22
N HIS A 37 -13.93 -8.12 -5.49
CA HIS A 37 -15.27 -8.26 -6.07
C HIS A 37 -15.57 -7.28 -7.22
N PRO A 38 -15.19 -5.99 -7.17
CA PRO A 38 -15.47 -5.03 -8.24
C PRO A 38 -14.90 -5.44 -9.61
N VAL A 39 -13.75 -6.14 -9.64
CA VAL A 39 -13.13 -6.65 -10.87
C VAL A 39 -13.36 -8.15 -11.07
N ARG A 40 -14.05 -8.81 -10.13
CA ARG A 40 -14.38 -10.24 -10.14
C ARG A 40 -13.16 -11.15 -10.36
N GLY A 41 -12.02 -10.79 -9.78
CA GLY A 41 -10.75 -11.48 -10.00
C GLY A 41 -9.82 -11.37 -8.81
N TYR A 42 -8.77 -12.19 -8.84
CA TYR A 42 -7.68 -12.10 -7.88
C TYR A 42 -6.62 -11.14 -8.39
N LEU A 43 -6.26 -10.16 -7.57
CA LEU A 43 -5.20 -9.21 -7.85
C LEU A 43 -3.97 -9.54 -7.00
N TRP A 44 -2.79 -9.28 -7.57
CA TRP A 44 -1.56 -9.15 -6.79
C TRP A 44 -1.49 -7.72 -6.26
N GLU A 45 -1.41 -7.59 -4.95
CA GLU A 45 -1.40 -6.32 -4.23
C GLU A 45 -0.23 -6.28 -3.24
N LEU A 46 0.04 -5.07 -2.72
CA LEU A 46 0.92 -4.90 -1.56
C LEU A 46 0.07 -4.94 -0.30
N PRO A 47 0.62 -5.34 0.87
CA PRO A 47 -0.07 -5.20 2.13
C PRO A 47 -0.58 -3.77 2.33
N ALA A 48 -1.84 -3.62 2.72
CA ALA A 48 -2.51 -2.34 2.73
C ALA A 48 -3.77 -2.34 3.60
N GLY A 49 -4.04 -1.21 4.24
CA GLY A 49 -5.31 -1.00 4.93
C GLY A 49 -5.81 0.43 4.90
N LEU A 50 -7.06 0.56 5.30
CA LEU A 50 -7.77 1.83 5.35
C LEU A 50 -7.34 2.65 6.57
N LEU A 51 -7.47 3.97 6.45
CA LEU A 51 -7.27 4.89 7.57
C LEU A 51 -8.60 5.14 8.29
N ASP A 52 -9.26 4.07 8.72
CA ASP A 52 -10.60 4.07 9.30
C ASP A 52 -10.61 4.28 10.83
N VAL A 53 -9.45 4.23 11.48
CA VAL A 53 -9.29 4.55 12.90
C VAL A 53 -9.02 6.05 13.08
N GLU A 54 -9.96 6.75 13.72
CA GLU A 54 -9.85 8.19 13.94
C GLU A 54 -8.59 8.56 14.74
N GLY A 55 -7.79 9.48 14.18
CA GLY A 55 -6.56 9.97 14.81
C GLY A 55 -5.35 9.03 14.72
N GLU A 56 -5.50 7.83 14.15
CA GLU A 56 -4.39 6.90 13.96
C GLU A 56 -3.35 7.48 12.96
N PRO A 57 -2.05 7.47 13.33
CA PRO A 57 -0.99 7.76 12.39
C PRO A 57 -1.01 6.76 11.23
N ALA A 58 -0.82 7.25 10.00
CA ALA A 58 -0.85 6.36 8.82
C ALA A 58 0.26 5.29 8.85
N LEU A 59 1.36 5.55 9.55
CA LEU A 59 2.42 4.57 9.78
C LEU A 59 1.96 3.43 10.68
N ASP A 60 1.18 3.72 11.72
CA ASP A 60 0.70 2.72 12.68
C ASP A 60 -0.32 1.79 12.00
N SER A 61 -1.23 2.36 11.19
CA SER A 61 -2.10 1.60 10.29
C SER A 61 -1.27 0.70 9.36
N ALA A 62 -0.26 1.24 8.66
CA ALA A 62 0.58 0.45 7.77
C ALA A 62 1.31 -0.71 8.50
N ALA A 63 1.80 -0.46 9.72
CA ALA A 63 2.49 -1.47 10.51
C ALA A 63 1.54 -2.56 11.02
N ARG A 64 0.32 -2.20 11.41
CA ARG A 64 -0.75 -3.13 11.79
C ARG A 64 -1.12 -4.04 10.62
N GLU A 65 -1.37 -3.47 9.44
CA GLU A 65 -1.76 -4.23 8.24
C GLU A 65 -0.63 -5.14 7.76
N LEU A 66 0.63 -4.70 7.83
CA LEU A 66 1.77 -5.57 7.54
C LEU A 66 1.83 -6.79 8.49
N ALA A 67 1.50 -6.59 9.76
CA ALA A 67 1.46 -7.66 10.74
C ALA A 67 0.27 -8.61 10.50
N GLU A 68 -0.90 -8.06 10.18
CA GLU A 68 -2.15 -8.81 9.99
C GLU A 68 -2.14 -9.60 8.66
N GLU A 69 -1.82 -8.94 7.55
CA GLU A 69 -1.92 -9.53 6.21
C GLU A 69 -0.69 -10.35 5.80
N ALA A 70 0.51 -9.97 6.30
CA ALA A 70 1.76 -10.61 5.90
C ALA A 70 2.48 -11.36 7.04
N GLY A 71 2.04 -11.20 8.29
CA GLY A 71 2.71 -11.80 9.45
C GLY A 71 4.11 -11.24 9.66
N LEU A 72 4.34 -9.97 9.34
CA LEU A 72 5.65 -9.34 9.37
C LEU A 72 5.67 -8.07 10.24
N THR A 73 6.80 -7.81 10.86
CA THR A 73 7.16 -6.51 11.42
C THR A 73 8.38 -5.96 10.71
N ALA A 74 8.65 -4.66 10.85
CA ALA A 74 9.80 -4.01 10.25
C ALA A 74 10.42 -2.98 11.20
N ALA A 75 11.75 -2.94 11.28
CA ALA A 75 12.46 -1.99 12.13
C ALA A 75 12.74 -0.65 11.42
N ARG A 76 12.69 -0.60 10.09
CA ARG A 76 12.99 0.59 9.31
C ARG A 76 11.84 0.94 8.37
N TRP A 77 11.37 2.18 8.51
CA TRP A 77 10.26 2.72 7.72
C TRP A 77 10.66 4.04 7.07
N ASP A 78 10.35 4.16 5.79
CA ASP A 78 10.50 5.40 5.01
C ASP A 78 9.21 5.65 4.22
N THR A 79 8.83 6.91 4.00
CA THR A 79 7.74 7.21 3.06
C THR A 79 8.29 7.14 1.63
N LEU A 80 7.79 6.18 0.85
CA LEU A 80 8.24 5.91 -0.52
C LEU A 80 7.59 6.87 -1.51
N LEU A 81 6.27 6.92 -1.57
CA LEU A 81 5.49 7.80 -2.45
C LEU A 81 4.10 8.07 -1.90
N ASP A 82 3.48 9.16 -2.34
CA ASP A 82 2.06 9.44 -2.12
C ASP A 82 1.35 9.48 -3.50
N LEU A 83 0.16 8.91 -3.62
CA LEU A 83 -0.61 8.92 -4.87
C LEU A 83 -2.11 9.16 -4.64
N ARG A 84 -2.80 9.49 -5.72
CA ARG A 84 -4.26 9.53 -5.83
C ARG A 84 -4.68 8.40 -6.75
N SER A 85 -5.50 7.47 -6.26
CA SER A 85 -5.93 6.29 -7.01
C SER A 85 -6.83 6.66 -8.19
N SER A 86 -7.83 7.53 -7.93
CA SER A 86 -8.92 7.84 -8.87
C SER A 86 -9.38 9.30 -8.75
N PRO A 87 -8.52 10.30 -9.02
CA PRO A 87 -8.81 11.72 -8.78
C PRO A 87 -9.97 12.28 -9.63
N GLY A 88 -10.48 11.52 -10.60
CA GLY A 88 -11.64 11.90 -11.39
C GLY A 88 -12.97 11.82 -10.62
N PHE A 89 -13.05 11.00 -9.56
CA PHE A 89 -14.30 10.76 -8.82
C PHE A 89 -14.13 10.41 -7.34
N SER A 90 -12.91 10.17 -6.85
CA SER A 90 -12.63 9.83 -5.45
C SER A 90 -11.66 10.84 -4.84
N ASP A 91 -11.86 11.15 -3.56
CA ASP A 91 -10.91 11.92 -2.77
C ASP A 91 -9.87 11.04 -2.03
N GLU A 92 -9.83 9.75 -2.34
CA GLU A 92 -8.86 8.81 -1.80
C GLU A 92 -7.42 9.33 -1.99
N ALA A 93 -6.66 9.29 -0.91
CA ALA A 93 -5.21 9.44 -0.93
C ALA A 93 -4.58 8.16 -0.41
N VAL A 94 -3.51 7.74 -1.07
CA VAL A 94 -2.74 6.56 -0.68
C VAL A 94 -1.32 7.00 -0.35
N ARG A 95 -0.82 6.57 0.80
CA ARG A 95 0.60 6.67 1.14
C ARG A 95 1.22 5.28 1.08
N VAL A 96 2.30 5.17 0.32
CA VAL A 96 3.09 3.93 0.25
C VAL A 96 4.34 4.11 1.08
N TYR A 97 4.53 3.21 2.04
CA TYR A 97 5.72 3.09 2.86
C TYR A 97 6.68 2.04 2.28
N LEU A 98 7.97 2.25 2.51
CA LEU A 98 8.99 1.22 2.37
C LEU A 98 9.34 0.70 3.76
N ALA A 99 9.04 -0.58 4.01
CA ALA A 99 9.39 -1.29 5.22
C ALA A 99 10.59 -2.22 4.95
N ARG A 100 11.62 -2.11 5.78
CA ARG A 100 12.87 -2.89 5.70
C ARG A 100 13.29 -3.37 7.08
N ASP A 101 14.29 -4.25 7.11
CA ASP A 101 14.73 -4.94 8.32
C ASP A 101 13.56 -5.72 8.91
N LEU A 102 13.03 -6.64 8.09
CA LEU A 102 11.80 -7.39 8.35
C LEU A 102 12.03 -8.50 9.37
N THR A 103 10.99 -8.84 10.13
CA THR A 103 11.00 -9.97 11.07
C THR A 103 9.65 -10.68 11.02
N ASP A 104 9.67 -12.00 10.89
CA ASP A 104 8.47 -12.85 10.92
C ASP A 104 7.84 -12.83 12.32
N ILE A 105 6.52 -12.68 12.36
CA ILE A 105 5.71 -12.86 13.56
C ILE A 105 5.51 -14.36 13.79
N ASP A 106 5.70 -14.77 15.05
CA ASP A 106 5.50 -16.15 15.50
C ASP A 106 4.09 -16.63 15.14
N ALA A 107 3.98 -17.88 14.67
CA ALA A 107 2.72 -18.44 14.20
C ALA A 107 1.60 -18.43 15.25
N ALA A 108 1.95 -18.40 16.54
CA ALA A 108 1.01 -18.31 17.65
C ALA A 108 0.37 -16.92 17.81
N ASP A 109 1.04 -15.87 17.33
CA ASP A 109 0.64 -14.47 17.46
C ASP A 109 0.16 -13.88 16.12
N ARG A 110 0.08 -14.70 15.06
CA ARG A 110 -0.44 -14.28 13.77
C ARG A 110 -1.93 -14.01 13.85
N PHE A 111 -2.35 -12.91 13.22
CA PHE A 111 -3.75 -12.61 13.04
C PHE A 111 -4.42 -13.68 12.18
N VAL A 112 -5.64 -14.07 12.54
CA VAL A 112 -6.47 -14.96 11.74
C VAL A 112 -7.46 -14.06 11.01
N GLY A 113 -7.17 -13.78 9.74
CA GLY A 113 -8.00 -12.91 8.89
C GLY A 113 -9.48 -13.31 8.90
N GLU A 114 -10.36 -12.31 8.97
CA GLU A 114 -11.80 -12.51 8.85
C GLU A 114 -12.27 -12.19 7.41
N HIS A 115 -13.31 -12.87 6.93
CA HIS A 115 -13.98 -12.54 5.65
C HIS A 115 -13.04 -12.54 4.42
N GLU A 116 -12.86 -11.40 3.75
CA GLU A 116 -12.12 -11.27 2.47
C GLU A 116 -10.64 -11.63 2.57
N GLU A 117 -10.09 -11.68 3.79
CA GLU A 117 -8.69 -12.04 4.07
C GLU A 117 -8.49 -13.55 4.29
N SER A 118 -9.55 -14.33 4.43
CA SER A 118 -9.45 -15.77 4.72
C SER A 118 -8.80 -16.59 3.58
N ASP A 119 -8.83 -16.07 2.35
CA ASP A 119 -8.23 -16.67 1.15
C ASP A 119 -6.95 -15.94 0.69
N LEU A 120 -6.42 -15.03 1.51
CA LEU A 120 -5.24 -14.24 1.17
C LEU A 120 -4.00 -15.13 1.10
N THR A 121 -3.29 -15.11 -0.03
CA THR A 121 -2.00 -15.81 -0.17
C THR A 121 -0.85 -14.82 -0.23
N ILE A 122 0.22 -15.09 0.52
CA ILE A 122 1.43 -14.26 0.55
C ILE A 122 2.50 -14.89 -0.33
N GLU A 123 3.15 -14.08 -1.18
CA GLU A 123 4.35 -14.47 -1.91
C GLU A 123 5.46 -13.43 -1.74
N ARG A 124 6.70 -13.93 -1.59
CA ARG A 124 7.91 -13.11 -1.68
C ARG A 124 8.45 -13.21 -3.10
N VAL A 125 8.55 -12.09 -3.79
CA VAL A 125 8.91 -12.03 -5.21
C VAL A 125 10.12 -11.12 -5.36
N ASP A 126 11.18 -11.60 -6.02
CA ASP A 126 12.33 -10.77 -6.39
C ASP A 126 11.87 -9.45 -7.02
N LEU A 127 12.44 -8.31 -6.58
CA LEU A 127 11.97 -6.99 -7.00
C LEU A 127 12.03 -6.81 -8.53
N ASP A 128 13.05 -7.35 -9.20
CA ASP A 128 13.16 -7.29 -10.65
C ASP A 128 12.10 -8.16 -11.35
N GLU A 129 11.74 -9.30 -10.77
CA GLU A 129 10.60 -10.11 -11.23
C GLU A 129 9.25 -9.41 -10.99
N ALA A 130 9.04 -8.78 -9.84
CA ALA A 130 7.83 -8.02 -9.57
C ALA A 130 7.67 -6.86 -10.56
N VAL A 131 8.76 -6.18 -10.93
CA VAL A 131 8.77 -5.17 -12.00
C VAL A 131 8.36 -5.79 -13.34
N ARG A 132 8.87 -6.97 -13.68
CA ARG A 132 8.42 -7.70 -14.89
C ARG A 132 6.93 -8.03 -14.82
N TRP A 133 6.39 -8.39 -13.66
CA TRP A 133 4.95 -8.63 -13.49
C TRP A 133 4.12 -7.37 -13.72
N VAL A 134 4.56 -6.21 -13.22
CA VAL A 134 3.92 -4.92 -13.51
C VAL A 134 3.90 -4.65 -15.01
N LEU A 135 5.05 -4.73 -15.68
CA LEU A 135 5.16 -4.43 -17.11
C LEU A 135 4.43 -5.43 -18.01
N ALA A 136 4.25 -6.67 -17.54
CA ALA A 136 3.48 -7.70 -18.23
C ALA A 136 1.96 -7.61 -17.95
N GLY A 137 1.50 -6.69 -17.11
CA GLY A 137 0.08 -6.56 -16.74
C GLY A 137 -0.42 -7.65 -15.79
N ARG A 138 0.47 -8.33 -15.06
CA ARG A 138 0.11 -9.30 -14.01
C ARG A 138 -0.17 -8.63 -12.66
N ILE A 139 0.45 -7.48 -12.41
CA ILE A 139 0.10 -6.59 -11.28
C ILE A 139 -0.70 -5.42 -11.86
N GLU A 140 -1.99 -5.42 -11.59
CA GLU A 140 -2.95 -4.43 -12.11
C GLU A 140 -3.37 -3.41 -11.05
N ASN A 141 -3.17 -3.72 -9.76
CA ASN A 141 -3.46 -2.79 -8.67
C ASN A 141 -2.52 -1.58 -8.74
N ALA A 142 -3.11 -0.37 -8.78
CA ALA A 142 -2.38 0.87 -9.03
C ALA A 142 -1.33 1.19 -7.95
N ALA A 143 -1.65 0.96 -6.67
CA ALA A 143 -0.73 1.20 -5.57
C ALA A 143 0.41 0.17 -5.56
N ALA A 144 0.09 -1.09 -5.85
CA ALA A 144 1.09 -2.15 -5.98
C ALA A 144 2.07 -1.87 -7.12
N ALA A 145 1.56 -1.55 -8.32
CA ALA A 145 2.40 -1.22 -9.47
C ALA A 145 3.29 0.01 -9.19
N ALA A 146 2.72 1.07 -8.61
CA ALA A 146 3.47 2.27 -8.26
C ALA A 146 4.54 2.00 -7.19
N GLY A 147 4.19 1.26 -6.13
CA GLY A 147 5.10 0.90 -5.05
C GLY A 147 6.28 0.07 -5.52
N VAL A 148 6.04 -0.98 -6.32
CA VAL A 148 7.08 -1.83 -6.91
C VAL A 148 8.04 -1.02 -7.79
N LEU A 149 7.51 -0.20 -8.70
CA LEU A 149 8.33 0.63 -9.59
C LEU A 149 9.11 1.71 -8.82
N ALA A 150 8.51 2.31 -7.78
CA ALA A 150 9.19 3.28 -6.95
C ALA A 150 10.27 2.66 -6.07
N ALA A 151 10.08 1.43 -5.59
CA ALA A 151 11.09 0.69 -4.85
C ALA A 151 12.31 0.38 -5.74
N LEU A 152 12.08 -0.02 -7.00
CA LEU A 152 13.14 -0.14 -8.00
C LEU A 152 13.89 1.19 -8.18
N ALA A 153 13.17 2.30 -8.34
CA ALA A 153 13.78 3.62 -8.50
C ALA A 153 14.58 4.04 -7.26
N ALA A 154 14.07 3.79 -6.05
CA ALA A 154 14.75 4.07 -4.79
C ALA A 154 16.00 3.20 -4.60
N ARG A 155 15.98 1.94 -5.08
CA ARG A 155 17.15 1.04 -5.04
C ARG A 155 18.34 1.63 -5.80
N VAL A 156 18.11 2.37 -6.90
CA VAL A 156 19.19 3.04 -7.68
C VAL A 156 20.00 4.02 -6.82
N SER A 157 19.35 4.71 -5.87
CA SER A 157 20.04 5.61 -4.93
C SER A 157 20.48 4.92 -3.64
N GLY A 158 20.40 3.58 -3.54
CA GLY A 158 20.62 2.83 -2.30
C GLY A 158 19.61 3.20 -1.21
N PHE A 159 18.38 3.56 -1.62
CA PHE A 159 17.32 4.04 -0.74
C PHE A 159 17.68 5.31 0.05
N SER A 160 18.61 6.11 -0.47
CA SER A 160 18.96 7.41 0.09
C SER A 160 18.01 8.50 -0.42
N GLY A 161 17.76 9.52 0.40
CA GLY A 161 16.91 10.65 0.05
C GLY A 161 15.39 10.38 0.13
N LEU A 162 14.99 9.22 0.66
CA LEU A 162 13.59 8.97 0.99
C LEU A 162 13.11 9.91 2.10
N ARG A 163 11.81 10.17 2.11
CA ARG A 163 11.18 11.00 3.13
C ARG A 163 11.04 10.19 4.42
N ALA A 164 11.16 10.86 5.57
CA ALA A 164 10.90 10.25 6.87
C ALA A 164 9.48 9.65 6.93
N ALA A 165 9.28 8.60 7.73
CA ALA A 165 7.98 7.92 7.84
C ALA A 165 6.84 8.83 8.36
N ASP A 166 7.20 9.86 9.12
CA ASP A 166 6.30 10.89 9.65
C ASP A 166 6.22 12.15 8.75
N ALA A 167 6.77 12.09 7.53
CA ALA A 167 6.78 13.24 6.64
C ALA A 167 5.37 13.79 6.41
N PRO A 168 5.19 15.13 6.32
CA PRO A 168 3.88 15.73 6.11
C PRO A 168 3.12 15.09 4.95
N TRP A 169 1.82 14.88 5.13
CA TRP A 169 0.94 14.34 4.10
C TRP A 169 -0.21 15.32 3.79
N PRO A 170 0.03 16.38 2.99
CA PRO A 170 -1.00 17.37 2.67
C PRO A 170 -2.24 16.79 1.98
N ALA A 171 -2.09 15.61 1.37
CA ALA A 171 -3.17 14.91 0.67
C ALA A 171 -4.00 13.98 1.56
N LYS A 172 -3.58 13.69 2.81
CA LYS A 172 -4.33 12.80 3.72
C LYS A 172 -5.76 13.33 3.90
N PRO A 173 -6.80 12.49 3.70
CA PRO A 173 -8.17 12.88 3.96
C PRO A 173 -8.34 13.28 5.43
N GLY A 174 -9.10 14.35 5.67
CA GLY A 174 -9.37 14.87 7.02
C GLY A 174 -10.64 14.30 7.65
N HIS A 175 -11.22 13.26 7.06
CA HIS A 175 -12.45 12.62 7.50
C HIS A 175 -12.20 11.14 7.77
N ALA A 176 -12.85 10.62 8.80
CA ALA A 176 -13.01 9.18 9.00
C ALA A 176 -14.29 8.73 8.28
N SER A 177 -14.30 7.48 7.80
CA SER A 177 -15.45 6.85 7.11
C SER A 177 -16.69 6.69 7.99
#